data_AF-A0A2Z6RJM3-F1
#
_entry.id   AF-A0A2Z6RJM3-F1
#
_cell.length_a   1.000
_cell.length_b   1.000
_cell.length_c   1.000
_cell.angle_alpha   90.00
_cell.angle_beta   90.00
_cell.angle_gamma   90.00
#
_symmetry.space_group_name_H-M   'P 1'
#
loop_
_entity.id
_entity.type
_entity.pdbx_description
1 polymer ?
#
loop_
_entity_poly.entity_id
_entity_poly.type
_entity_poly.pdbx_seq_one_letter_code
_entity_poly.pdbx_strand_id
1 'polypeptide(L)'
;MSLRIFIPGSSIDQLKLVADINPHAFCLNLINGVLDIMPVAHSTGKRKTLIIYHIVGWVLANPTSLENMVPLRWNTLTNAQQNEAFLPVTPNFIIELCSQSDSVQYVHNKMLQ
;
A
#
# COMPACT_ATOMS: atom_id res chain seq x y z
N MET A 1 -9.28 -20.49 5.99
CA MET A 1 -9.66 -19.94 4.68
C MET A 1 -9.80 -18.43 4.88
N SER A 2 -8.89 -17.62 4.33
CA SER A 2 -8.99 -16.16 4.43
C SER A 2 -9.90 -15.67 3.31
N LEU A 3 -11.08 -15.15 3.64
CA LEU A 3 -12.03 -14.67 2.63
C LEU A 3 -11.67 -13.24 2.25
N ARG A 4 -11.30 -13.03 0.99
CA ARG A 4 -11.15 -11.72 0.37
C ARG A 4 -12.49 -11.27 -0.19
N ILE A 5 -12.84 -10.00 0.00
CA ILE A 5 -14.14 -9.46 -0.41
C ILE A 5 -13.92 -8.35 -1.44
N PHE A 6 -14.72 -8.38 -2.51
CA PHE A 6 -14.72 -7.36 -3.56
C PHE A 6 -16.09 -6.66 -3.58
N ILE A 7 -16.09 -5.35 -3.47
CA ILE A 7 -17.30 -4.51 -3.51
C ILE A 7 -17.18 -3.57 -4.72
N PRO A 8 -17.93 -3.82 -5.82
CA PRO A 8 -17.89 -2.96 -7.00
C PRO A 8 -18.68 -1.67 -6.80
N GLY A 9 -18.39 -0.66 -7.60
CA GLY A 9 -19.08 0.64 -7.55
C GLY A 9 -18.72 1.48 -6.32
N SER A 10 -17.54 1.25 -5.75
CA SER A 10 -17.08 1.90 -4.53
C SER A 10 -16.34 3.22 -4.79
N SER A 11 -16.47 4.13 -3.82
CA SER A 11 -15.81 5.43 -3.82
C SER A 11 -14.70 5.53 -2.79
N ILE A 12 -13.88 6.57 -2.89
CA ILE A 12 -12.85 6.88 -1.89
C ILE A 12 -13.45 7.14 -0.51
N ASP A 13 -14.65 7.73 -0.43
CA ASP A 13 -15.33 8.00 0.83
C ASP A 13 -15.77 6.71 1.51
N GLN A 14 -16.22 5.73 0.73
CA GLN A 14 -16.51 4.39 1.28
C GLN A 14 -15.25 3.70 1.77
N LEU A 15 -14.13 3.80 1.04
CA LEU A 15 -12.86 3.25 1.51
C LEU A 15 -12.46 3.88 2.85
N LYS A 16 -12.53 5.20 2.98
CA LYS A 16 -12.22 5.93 4.24
C LYS A 16 -13.13 5.47 5.37
N LEU A 17 -14.44 5.40 5.13
CA LEU A 17 -15.42 4.94 6.12
C LEU A 17 -15.10 3.53 6.62
N VAL A 18 -14.79 2.59 5.72
CA VAL A 18 -14.46 1.21 6.11
C VAL A 18 -13.14 1.16 6.88
N ALA A 19 -12.14 1.95 6.48
CA ALA A 19 -10.86 2.07 7.16
C ALA A 19 -11.02 2.59 8.60
N ASP A 20 -11.84 3.62 8.78
CA ASP A 20 -12.10 4.26 10.08
C ASP A 20 -12.86 3.34 11.03
N ILE A 21 -13.82 2.55 10.53
CA ILE A 21 -14.60 1.59 11.34
C ILE A 21 -13.77 0.37 11.74
N ASN A 22 -12.78 -0.02 10.92
CA ASN A 22 -12.02 -1.27 11.11
C ASN A 22 -10.52 -1.03 11.17
N PRO A 23 -10.02 -0.18 12.09
CA PRO A 23 -8.61 0.12 12.16
C PRO A 23 -7.82 -1.16 12.43
N HIS A 24 -6.80 -1.40 11.60
CA HIS A 24 -5.86 -2.53 11.71
C HIS A 24 -6.41 -3.94 11.42
N ALA A 25 -7.71 -4.10 11.15
CA ALA A 25 -8.28 -5.42 10.88
C ALA A 25 -8.05 -5.89 9.43
N PHE A 26 -8.12 -4.95 8.49
CA PHE A 26 -8.06 -5.23 7.05
C PHE A 26 -7.04 -4.34 6.34
N CYS A 27 -6.49 -4.84 5.26
CA CYS A 27 -5.84 -4.04 4.25
C CYS A 27 -6.86 -3.78 3.14
N LEU A 28 -7.03 -2.51 2.77
CA LEU A 28 -8.06 -2.06 1.85
C LEU A 28 -7.37 -1.47 0.61
N ASN A 29 -7.84 -1.83 -0.58
CA ASN A 29 -7.44 -1.19 -1.83
C ASN A 29 -8.70 -0.68 -2.55
N LEU A 30 -8.63 0.47 -3.20
CA LEU A 30 -9.65 0.93 -4.16
C LEU A 30 -9.02 0.94 -5.55
N ILE A 31 -9.49 0.04 -6.42
CA ILE A 31 -8.90 -0.18 -7.74
C ILE A 31 -10.03 -0.15 -8.78
N ASN A 32 -9.99 0.81 -9.71
CA ASN A 32 -10.99 0.94 -10.77
C ASN A 32 -12.45 0.91 -10.26
N GLY A 33 -12.72 1.57 -9.12
CA GLY A 33 -14.04 1.60 -8.49
C GLY A 33 -14.44 0.30 -7.79
N VAL A 34 -13.51 -0.63 -7.55
CA VAL A 34 -13.73 -1.83 -6.75
C VAL A 34 -12.98 -1.71 -5.44
N LEU A 35 -13.71 -1.76 -4.32
CA LEU A 35 -13.13 -1.85 -2.99
C LEU A 35 -12.78 -3.31 -2.71
N ASP A 36 -11.50 -3.56 -2.55
CA ASP A 36 -10.89 -4.84 -2.26
C ASP A 36 -10.46 -4.90 -0.79
N ILE A 37 -11.06 -5.82 -0.05
CA ILE A 37 -10.87 -5.99 1.40
C ILE A 37 -10.11 -7.29 1.65
N MET A 38 -8.90 -7.14 2.18
CA MET A 38 -7.99 -8.25 2.46
C MET A 38 -7.81 -8.42 3.98
N PRO A 39 -8.01 -9.63 4.53
CA PRO A 39 -7.66 -9.92 5.91
C PRO A 39 -6.14 -9.85 6.11
N VAL A 40 -5.70 -9.16 7.17
CA VAL A 40 -4.28 -9.06 7.50
C VAL A 40 -3.85 -10.29 8.31
N ALA A 41 -3.18 -11.24 7.66
CA ALA A 41 -2.55 -12.35 8.36
C ALA A 41 -1.30 -11.88 9.12
N HIS A 42 -1.15 -12.30 10.37
CA HIS A 42 0.00 -11.94 11.22
C HIS A 42 1.36 -12.28 10.59
N SER A 43 1.45 -13.38 9.83
CA SER A 43 2.66 -13.77 9.09
C SER A 43 3.00 -12.81 7.94
N THR A 44 2.00 -12.20 7.28
CA THR A 44 2.21 -11.16 6.26
C THR A 44 2.70 -9.87 6.92
N GLY A 45 2.19 -9.52 8.09
CA GLY A 45 2.66 -8.38 8.88
C GLY A 45 4.16 -8.48 9.20
N LYS A 46 4.62 -9.63 9.73
CA LYS A 46 6.04 -9.86 10.04
C LYS A 46 6.95 -9.73 8.82
N ARG A 47 6.54 -10.31 7.69
CA ARG A 47 7.28 -10.21 6.42
C ARG A 47 7.36 -8.76 5.92
N LYS A 48 6.27 -8.01 6.02
CA LYS A 48 6.23 -6.58 5.71
C LYS A 48 7.21 -5.78 6.56
N THR A 49 7.20 -5.97 7.88
CA THR A 49 8.14 -5.30 8.78
C THR A 49 9.59 -5.58 8.43
N LEU A 50 9.92 -6.85 8.16
CA LEU A 50 11.29 -7.24 7.81
C LEU A 50 11.75 -6.58 6.51
N ILE A 51 10.91 -6.59 5.46
CA ILE A 51 11.26 -5.98 4.17
C ILE A 51 11.42 -4.46 4.30
N ILE A 52 10.52 -3.80 5.02
CA ILE A 52 10.66 -2.36 5.32
C ILE A 52 11.99 -2.10 6.03
N TYR A 53 12.33 -2.91 7.03
CA TYR A 53 13.58 -2.76 7.77
C TYR A 53 14.82 -2.88 6.85
N HIS A 54 14.85 -3.88 5.97
CA HIS A 54 15.97 -4.04 5.02
C HIS A 54 16.06 -2.89 4.01
N ILE A 55 14.93 -2.43 3.49
CA ILE A 55 14.90 -1.30 2.53
C ILE A 55 15.39 -0.03 3.20
N VAL A 56 14.85 0.29 4.38
CA VAL A 56 15.27 1.46 5.15
C VAL A 56 16.75 1.37 5.50
N GLY A 57 17.23 0.22 5.97
CA GLY A 57 18.65 -0.01 6.25
C GLY A 57 19.54 0.20 5.02
N TRP A 58 19.14 -0.32 3.86
CA TRP A 58 19.86 -0.11 2.61
C TRP A 58 19.86 1.36 2.18
N VAL A 59 18.72 2.04 2.26
CA VAL A 59 18.59 3.47 1.93
C VAL A 59 19.48 4.34 2.83
N LEU A 60 19.50 4.07 4.14
CA LEU A 60 20.35 4.79 5.09
C LEU A 60 21.84 4.54 4.87
N ALA A 61 22.22 3.33 4.42
CA ALA A 61 23.60 2.98 4.09
C ALA A 61 24.06 3.52 2.72
N ASN A 62 23.14 3.94 1.85
CA ASN A 62 23.42 4.42 0.49
C ASN A 62 22.78 5.80 0.25
N PRO A 63 23.25 6.87 0.91
CA PRO A 63 22.57 8.17 0.94
C PRO A 63 22.47 8.87 -0.41
N THR A 64 23.35 8.58 -1.38
CA THR A 64 23.25 9.07 -2.76
C THR A 64 22.05 8.48 -3.53
N SER A 65 21.57 7.30 -3.13
CA SER A 65 20.33 6.71 -3.65
C SER A 65 19.08 7.37 -3.07
N LEU A 66 19.22 8.02 -1.91
CA LEU A 66 18.13 8.65 -1.18
C LEU A 66 17.63 9.88 -1.92
N GLU A 67 18.50 10.73 -2.47
CA GLU A 67 18.10 11.89 -3.31
C GLU A 67 17.19 11.48 -4.49
N ASN A 68 17.35 10.27 -5.02
CA ASN A 68 16.66 9.80 -6.23
C ASN A 68 15.37 9.01 -5.97
N MET A 69 15.15 8.45 -4.78
CA MET A 69 14.07 7.47 -4.54
C MET A 69 12.82 7.99 -3.83
N VAL A 70 12.87 9.08 -3.05
CA VAL A 70 11.73 9.59 -2.26
C VAL A 70 11.67 11.14 -2.14
N PRO A 71 12.78 11.88 -1.95
CA PRO A 71 12.77 13.30 -1.64
C PRO A 71 12.21 14.17 -2.77
N LEU A 72 12.53 13.88 -4.04
CA LEU A 72 12.16 14.79 -5.13
C LEU A 72 10.64 14.92 -5.30
N ARG A 73 9.90 13.81 -5.24
CA ARG A 73 8.43 13.87 -5.42
C ARG A 73 7.71 14.26 -4.13
N TRP A 74 8.19 13.81 -2.98
CA TRP A 74 7.63 14.24 -1.69
C TRP A 74 7.75 15.75 -1.49
N ASN A 75 8.91 16.34 -1.81
CA ASN A 75 9.16 17.77 -1.64
C ASN A 75 8.40 18.65 -2.65
N THR A 76 7.80 18.06 -3.69
CA THR A 76 6.93 18.80 -4.62
C THR A 76 5.49 18.95 -4.11
N LEU A 77 5.11 18.18 -3.09
CA LEU A 77 3.78 18.27 -2.49
C LEU A 77 3.69 19.49 -1.55
N THR A 78 2.54 20.15 -1.57
CA THR A 78 2.21 21.17 -0.57
C THR A 78 2.06 20.55 0.82
N ASN A 79 2.22 21.36 1.88
CA ASN A 79 1.95 20.90 3.24
C ASN A 79 0.54 20.32 3.40
N ALA A 80 -0.45 20.89 2.71
CA ALA A 80 -1.81 20.36 2.71
C ALA A 80 -1.86 18.93 2.15
N GLN A 81 -1.25 18.72 0.98
CA GLN A 81 -1.18 17.40 0.34
C GLN A 81 -0.39 16.38 1.16
N GLN A 82 0.73 16.78 1.79
CA GLN A 82 1.51 15.90 2.66
C GLN A 82 0.73 15.43 3.90
N ASN A 83 -0.29 16.18 4.32
CA ASN A 83 -1.17 15.83 5.43
C ASN A 83 -2.40 15.00 5.01
N GLU A 84 -2.57 14.72 3.71
CA GLU A 84 -3.65 13.85 3.24
C GLU A 84 -3.35 12.37 3.52
N ALA A 85 -4.40 11.60 3.81
CA ALA A 85 -4.29 10.15 4.02
C ALA A 85 -3.85 9.39 2.76
N PHE A 86 -4.14 9.94 1.57
CA PHE A 86 -3.79 9.36 0.27
C PHE A 86 -3.07 10.41 -0.56
N LEU A 87 -1.76 10.28 -0.66
CA LEU A 87 -0.94 11.27 -1.35
C LEU A 87 -1.16 11.20 -2.86
N PRO A 88 -1.26 12.34 -3.56
CA PRO A 88 -1.40 12.39 -5.01
C PRO A 88 -0.05 12.20 -5.71
N VAL A 89 0.73 11.18 -5.31
CA VAL A 89 2.06 10.91 -5.85
C VAL A 89 2.26 9.41 -6.07
N THR A 90 2.75 9.05 -7.26
CA THR A 90 3.16 7.67 -7.53
C THR A 90 4.56 7.42 -6.95
N PRO A 91 4.74 6.38 -6.12
CA PRO A 91 6.06 5.96 -5.65
C PRO A 91 7.02 5.64 -6.80
N ASN A 92 8.33 5.73 -6.56
CA ASN A 92 9.35 5.33 -7.54
C ASN A 92 9.35 3.82 -7.82
N PHE A 93 8.94 3.02 -6.84
CA PHE A 93 8.77 1.58 -6.93
C PHE A 93 7.73 1.14 -5.90
N ILE A 94 7.07 0.03 -6.17
CA ILE A 94 6.07 -0.58 -5.29
C ILE A 94 6.52 -2.01 -5.01
N ILE A 95 6.36 -2.46 -3.77
CA ILE A 95 6.60 -3.85 -3.39
C ILE A 95 5.27 -4.40 -2.86
N GLU A 96 4.73 -5.39 -3.57
CA GLU A 96 3.54 -6.11 -3.14
C GLU A 96 3.96 -7.46 -2.54
N LEU A 97 3.44 -7.78 -1.35
CA LEU A 97 3.71 -9.05 -0.69
C LEU A 97 2.51 -9.98 -0.82
N CYS A 98 2.72 -11.11 -1.49
CA CYS A 98 1.70 -12.15 -1.59
C CYS A 98 1.40 -12.73 -0.20
N SER A 99 0.15 -12.56 0.24
CA SER A 99 -0.43 -13.34 1.33
C SER A 99 -0.67 -14.78 0.86
N GLN A 100 -0.94 -15.69 1.81
CA GLN A 100 -1.28 -17.08 1.47
C GLN A 100 -2.58 -17.20 0.67
N SER A 101 -3.46 -16.19 0.73
CA SER A 101 -4.73 -16.13 0.01
C SER A 101 -4.62 -15.46 -1.36
N ASP A 102 -3.48 -14.89 -1.71
CA ASP A 102 -3.29 -14.25 -3.01
C ASP A 102 -2.91 -15.26 -4.09
N SER A 103 -3.46 -15.08 -5.29
CA SER A 103 -2.95 -15.75 -6.48
C SER A 103 -1.82 -14.91 -7.12
N VAL A 104 -0.81 -15.58 -7.66
CA VAL A 104 0.30 -14.90 -8.34
C VAL A 104 -0.22 -14.04 -9.50
N GLN A 105 -1.20 -14.54 -10.26
CA GLN A 105 -1.80 -13.80 -11.36
C GLN A 105 -2.50 -12.52 -10.88
N TYR A 106 -3.23 -12.58 -9.76
CA TYR A 106 -3.88 -11.41 -9.19
C TYR A 106 -2.84 -10.33 -8.83
N VAL A 107 -1.78 -10.72 -8.12
CA VAL A 107 -0.73 -9.79 -7.71
C VAL A 107 -0.01 -9.21 -8.92
N HIS A 108 0.29 -10.03 -9.92
CA HIS A 108 0.90 -9.56 -11.16
C HIS A 108 0.01 -8.53 -11.88
N ASN A 109 -1.28 -8.82 -12.04
CA ASN A 109 -2.21 -7.90 -12.68
C ASN A 109 -2.35 -6.58 -11.91
N LYS A 110 -2.30 -6.61 -10.57
CA LYS A 110 -2.32 -5.41 -9.73
C LYS A 110 -1.08 -4.53 -9.97
N MET A 111 0.09 -5.12 -10.19
CA MET A 111 1.33 -4.39 -10.47
C MET A 111 1.41 -3.77 -11.87
N LEU A 112 0.47 -4.08 -12.76
CA LEU A 112 0.40 -3.54 -14.13
C LEU A 112 -0.55 -2.33 -14.26
N GLN A 113 -1.24 -1.96 -13.20
CA GLN A 113 -2.20 -0.85 -13.15
C GLN A 113 -1.54 0.38 -12.54
#